data_AF-A0AAI9KUR1-F1
#
_entry.id   AF-A0AAI9KUR1-F1
#
_cell.length_a   1.000
_cell.length_b   1.000
_cell.length_c   1.000
_cell.angle_alpha   90.00
_cell.angle_beta   90.00
_cell.angle_gamma   90.00
#
_symmetry.space_group_name_H-M   'P 1'
#
loop_
_entity.id
_entity.type
_entity.pdbx_description
1 polymer ?
#
loop_
_entity_poly.entity_id
_entity_poly.type
_entity_poly.pdbx_seq_one_letter_code
_entity_poly.pdbx_strand_id
1 'polypeptide(L)' 'MQKRIYFKGCLFDLDGTLVDSTSAVNRAWTMLAKRNQLNVEYVLSVIHGRPASESIK' A
#
# COMPACT_ATOMS: atom_id res chain seq x y z
N MET A 1 32.49 -4.23 -0.85
CA MET A 1 32.74 -3.06 0.02
C MET A 1 31.40 -2.44 0.39
N GLN A 2 31.12 -2.25 1.69
CA GLN A 2 29.91 -1.54 2.15
C GLN A 2 30.09 -0.03 1.97
N LYS A 3 29.18 0.61 1.22
CA LYS A 3 29.19 2.05 1.00
C LYS A 3 28.47 2.73 2.16
N ARG A 4 29.18 3.55 2.94
CA ARG A 4 28.59 4.36 4.02
C ARG A 4 28.05 5.66 3.45
N ILE A 5 26.85 6.04 3.87
CA ILE A 5 26.19 7.30 3.51
C ILE A 5 25.93 8.06 4.82
N TYR A 6 26.33 9.32 4.88
CA TYR A 6 26.11 10.19 6.03
C TYR A 6 24.96 11.15 5.75
N PHE A 7 24.00 11.25 6.67
CA PHE A 7 22.85 12.16 6.58
C PHE A 7 22.45 12.60 7.99
N LYS A 8 21.74 13.74 8.09
CA LYS A 8 21.24 14.28 9.37
C LYS A 8 19.93 13.64 9.81
N GLY A 9 19.18 13.06 8.87
CA GLY A 9 17.97 12.30 9.11
C GLY A 9 17.59 11.51 7.87
N CYS A 10 16.76 10.50 8.06
CA CYS A 10 16.18 9.67 7.01
C CYS A 10 14.67 9.57 7.24
N LEU A 11 13.91 9.67 6.16
CA LEU A 11 12.48 9.43 6.17
C LEU A 11 12.23 8.08 5.52
N PHE A 12 11.48 7.23 6.21
CA PHE A 12 11.02 5.96 5.69
C PHE A 12 9.51 6.02 5.54
N ASP A 13 9.04 5.50 4.41
CA ASP A 13 7.65 5.12 4.29
C ASP A 13 7.34 3.92 5.22
N LEU A 14 6.06 3.64 5.49
CA LEU A 14 5.64 2.57 6.38
C LEU A 14 5.32 1.30 5.61
N ASP A 15 4.28 1.34 4.78
CA ASP A 15 3.70 0.19 4.09
C ASP A 15 4.61 -0.28 2.95
N GLY A 16 5.04 -1.54 3.00
CA GLY A 16 5.98 -2.10 2.02
C GLY A 16 7.43 -1.60 2.18
N THR A 17 7.71 -0.72 3.15
CA THR A 17 9.06 -0.23 3.47
C THR A 17 9.52 -0.73 4.84
N LEU A 18 8.81 -0.36 5.91
CA LEU A 18 9.12 -0.81 7.28
C LEU A 18 8.32 -2.04 7.68
N VAL A 19 7.13 -2.23 7.09
CA VAL A 19 6.23 -3.34 7.39
C VAL A 19 5.77 -3.98 6.09
N ASP A 20 5.85 -5.31 5.97
CA ASP A 20 5.17 -6.03 4.88
C ASP A 20 3.66 -6.11 5.16
N SER A 21 2.97 -5.02 4.82
CA SER A 21 1.52 -4.86 5.00
C SER A 21 0.71 -5.30 3.78
N THR A 22 1.36 -5.81 2.72
CA THR A 22 0.75 -6.16 1.43
C THR A 22 -0.48 -7.07 1.60
N SER A 23 -0.35 -8.11 2.42
CA SER A 23 -1.45 -9.06 2.66
C SER A 23 -2.64 -8.42 3.39
N ALA A 24 -2.39 -7.49 4.32
CA ALA A 24 -3.43 -6.80 5.06
C ALA A 24 -4.19 -5.81 4.17
N VAL A 25 -3.46 -5.04 3.37
CA VAL A 25 -4.02 -4.11 2.38
C VAL A 25 -4.89 -4.86 1.37
N ASN A 26 -4.39 -5.96 0.79
CA ASN A 26 -5.14 -6.75 -0.20
C ASN A 26 -6.44 -7.33 0.36
N ARG A 27 -6.43 -7.81 1.62
CA ARG A 27 -7.65 -8.30 2.28
C ARG A 27 -8.69 -7.18 2.45
N ALA A 28 -8.26 -6.01 2.94
CA ALA A 28 -9.17 -4.89 3.18
C ALA A 28 -9.84 -4.43 1.88
N TRP A 29 -9.06 -4.24 0.82
CA TRP A 29 -9.57 -3.84 -0.49
C TRP A 29 -10.45 -4.91 -1.14
N THR A 30 -10.10 -6.20 -1.00
CA THR A 30 -10.96 -7.29 -1.47
C THR A 30 -12.32 -7.27 -0.77
N MET A 31 -12.35 -7.05 0.55
CA MET A 31 -13.61 -6.95 1.29
C MET A 31 -14.43 -5.75 0.84
N LEU A 32 -13.80 -4.60 0.63
CA LEU A 32 -14.49 -3.40 0.16
C LEU A 32 -15.06 -3.59 -1.26
N ALA A 33 -14.27 -4.15 -2.18
CA ALA A 33 -14.69 -4.43 -3.55
C ALA A 33 -15.90 -5.38 -3.58
N LYS A 34 -15.85 -6.47 -2.81
CA LYS A 34 -16.97 -7.43 -2.69
C LYS A 34 -18.24 -6.77 -2.15
N ARG A 35 -18.12 -5.93 -1.10
CA ARG A 35 -19.26 -5.20 -0.51
C ARG A 35 -19.92 -4.25 -1.51
N ASN A 36 -19.14 -3.66 -2.41
CA ASN A 36 -19.59 -2.70 -3.41
C ASN A 36 -19.83 -3.33 -4.80
N GLN A 37 -19.79 -4.66 -4.92
CA GLN A 37 -19.99 -5.39 -6.19
C GLN A 37 -19.01 -4.95 -7.31
N LEU A 38 -17.80 -4.56 -6.92
CA LEU A 38 -16.73 -4.17 -7.84
C LEU A 38 -15.88 -5.38 -8.24
N ASN A 39 -15.24 -5.29 -9.42
CA ASN A 39 -14.25 -6.27 -9.84
C ASN A 39 -13.01 -6.19 -8.91
N VAL A 40 -12.76 -7.26 -8.15
CA VAL A 40 -11.66 -7.34 -7.18
C VAL A 40 -10.29 -7.24 -7.86
N GLU A 41 -10.08 -7.91 -8.99
CA GLU A 41 -8.80 -7.90 -9.70
C GLU A 41 -8.47 -6.49 -10.20
N TYR A 42 -9.48 -5.80 -10.74
CA TYR A 42 -9.34 -4.41 -11.14
C TYR A 42 -8.99 -3.50 -9.96
N VAL A 43 -9.72 -3.60 -8.85
CA VAL A 43 -9.45 -2.79 -7.65
C VAL A 43 -8.02 -3.02 -7.14
N LEU A 44 -7.58 -4.27 -7.02
CA LEU A 44 -6.22 -4.58 -6.55
C LEU A 44 -5.13 -4.05 -7.50
N SER A 45 -5.40 -3.98 -8.80
CA SER A 45 -4.45 -3.43 -9.78
C SER A 45 -4.20 -1.92 -9.66
N VAL A 46 -5.09 -1.15 -9.00
CA VAL A 46 -5.04 0.32 -8.98
C VAL A 46 -4.80 0.94 -7.59
N ILE A 47 -4.94 0.16 -6.51
CA ILE A 47 -4.90 0.67 -5.12
C ILE A 47 -3.51 0.83 -4.52
N HIS A 48 -2.48 0.23 -5.13
CA HIS A 48 -1.14 0.22 -4.54
C HIS A 48 -0.49 1.62 -4.58
N GLY A 49 0.12 2.02 -3.46
CA GLY A 49 0.91 3.25 -3.36
C GLY A 49 0.09 4.56 -3.36
N ARG A 50 -1.23 4.49 -3.13
CA ARG A 50 -2.11 5.65 -3.06
C ARG A 50 -2.80 5.73 -1.70
N PRO A 51 -3.01 6.94 -1.14
CA PRO A 51 -3.85 7.10 0.04
C PRO A 51 -5.24 6.51 -0.19
N ALA A 52 -5.77 5.77 0.80
CA ALA A 52 -7.07 5.12 0.67
C ALA A 52 -8.21 6.13 0.40
N SER A 53 -8.09 7.35 0.94
CA SER A 53 -9.05 8.45 0.73
C SER A 53 -9.14 8.92 -0.72
N GLU A 54 -8.10 8.72 -1.54
CA GLU A 54 -8.16 9.07 -2.97
C GLU A 54 -8.94 8.03 -3.79
N SER A 55 -9.01 6.81 -3.28
CA SER A 55 -9.62 5.65 -3.93
C SER A 55 -11.08 5.39 -3.49
N ILE A 56 -11.54 6.09 -2.45
CA ILE A 56 -12.90 5.98 -1.90
C ILE A 56 -13.60 7.32 -2.11
N LYS A 57 -14.54 7.38 -3.06
CA LYS A 57 -15.44 8.50 -3.28
C LYS A 57 -16.88 8.01 -3.40
#